data_AF-A0A9Q1QYH7-F1
#
_entry.id   AF-A0A9Q1QYH7-F1
#
_cell.length_a   1.000
_cell.length_b   1.000
_cell.length_c   1.000
_cell.angle_alpha   90.00
_cell.angle_beta   90.00
_cell.angle_gamma   90.00
#
_symmetry.space_group_name_H-M   'P 1'
#
loop_
_entity.id
_entity.type
_entity.pdbx_description
1 polymer ?
#
loop_
_entity_poly.entity_id
_entity_poly.type
_entity_poly.pdbx_seq_one_letter_code
_entity_poly.pdbx_strand_id
1 'polypeptide(L)'
;MCYSNFNDIIHSIIDMDADVITIENSRSDEKLLSVFREGVEYGAGIGPGVYDIHSPRIPSTEEIADRVNKMLAVLDTNILWVNPDCGLKTRKYTEVKPALQNMVSAAKAIRTQLASAKISRGECVKSIKEEIKKRNDMVEYFGEQLSGFAFTANGWVQSYGSRCVKPPIIYGDVSRPNPMTVFWSSTAQSMTKRPMKGMLTGPVTILNWSFVRNDQPRFETCYQIALAIKDEVEDLEKADINVIQIDEAALREGLPLRKAEHAFYLNWAVHSFRITNVGVQDTTQIHTHMCYSNFNDIIHSIIDMDL
;
A
#
# COMPACT_ATOMS: atom_id res chain seq x y z
N MET A 1 14.38 -15.65 0.85
CA MET A 1 13.52 -16.66 1.49
C MET A 1 13.04 -16.07 2.80
N CYS A 2 11.73 -15.92 2.98
CA CYS A 2 11.12 -15.37 4.19
C CYS A 2 10.75 -16.55 5.11
N TYR A 3 11.27 -16.57 6.35
CA TYR A 3 11.14 -17.70 7.28
C TYR A 3 10.11 -17.47 8.41
N SER A 4 9.41 -16.32 8.43
CA SER A 4 8.40 -15.97 9.44
C SER A 4 6.99 -16.36 9.02
N ASN A 5 6.16 -16.81 9.96
CA ASN A 5 4.73 -17.03 9.69
C ASN A 5 4.03 -15.66 9.72
N PHE A 6 3.07 -15.43 8.83
CA PHE A 6 2.36 -14.16 8.75
C PHE A 6 1.53 -13.87 10.01
N ASN A 7 1.08 -14.92 10.71
CA ASN A 7 0.47 -14.81 12.04
C ASN A 7 1.39 -14.15 13.09
N ASP A 8 2.72 -14.20 12.92
CA ASP A 8 3.66 -13.65 13.89
C ASP A 8 3.69 -12.09 13.88
N ILE A 9 3.07 -11.41 12.91
CA ILE A 9 3.13 -9.94 12.76
C ILE A 9 1.76 -9.25 12.81
N ILE A 10 0.71 -9.98 13.14
CA ILE A 10 -0.65 -9.50 12.92
C ILE A 10 -1.10 -8.39 13.87
N HIS A 11 -0.77 -8.52 15.16
CA HIS A 11 -0.98 -7.47 16.15
C HIS A 11 -0.33 -6.16 15.70
N SER A 12 0.86 -6.25 15.12
CA SER A 12 1.60 -5.10 14.64
C SER A 12 0.96 -4.44 13.42
N ILE A 13 0.30 -5.21 12.56
CA ILE A 13 -0.46 -4.67 11.43
C ILE A 13 -1.66 -3.85 11.93
N ILE A 14 -2.33 -4.31 12.98
CA ILE A 14 -3.43 -3.55 13.58
C ILE A 14 -2.92 -2.33 14.32
N ASP A 15 -1.83 -2.49 15.08
CA ASP A 15 -1.22 -1.38 15.81
C ASP A 15 -0.69 -0.26 14.88
N MET A 16 -0.58 -0.51 13.56
CA MET A 16 -0.31 0.53 12.56
C MET A 16 -1.47 1.53 12.43
N ASP A 17 -2.69 1.15 12.81
CA ASP A 17 -3.86 2.03 12.91
C ASP A 17 -4.24 2.67 11.56
N ALA A 18 -4.26 1.86 10.49
CA ALA A 18 -4.64 2.30 9.16
C ALA A 18 -6.15 2.11 8.92
N ASP A 19 -6.82 3.13 8.39
CA ASP A 19 -8.25 3.10 8.06
C ASP A 19 -8.62 2.01 7.05
N VAL A 20 -7.69 1.68 6.15
CA VAL A 20 -7.93 0.71 5.08
C VAL A 20 -6.70 -0.14 4.79
N ILE A 21 -6.88 -1.46 4.83
CA ILE A 21 -5.83 -2.43 4.45
C ILE A 21 -6.08 -2.95 3.05
N THR A 22 -5.09 -2.80 2.18
CA THR A 22 -5.11 -3.27 0.79
C THR A 22 -4.30 -4.55 0.66
N ILE A 23 -4.87 -5.57 0.02
CA ILE A 23 -4.32 -6.93 0.03
C ILE A 23 -4.31 -7.58 -1.36
N GLU A 24 -3.32 -8.43 -1.61
CA GLU A 24 -3.26 -9.25 -2.82
C GLU A 24 -4.33 -10.35 -2.75
N ASN A 25 -5.23 -10.38 -3.74
CA ASN A 25 -6.33 -11.35 -3.76
C ASN A 25 -6.58 -11.98 -5.14
N SER A 26 -6.06 -11.39 -6.22
CA SER A 26 -6.41 -11.88 -7.55
C SER A 26 -5.90 -13.31 -7.84
N ARG A 27 -4.87 -13.76 -7.10
CA ARG A 27 -4.20 -15.07 -7.19
C ARG A 27 -4.59 -16.09 -6.12
N SER A 28 -5.39 -15.72 -5.12
CA SER A 28 -5.68 -16.57 -3.96
C SER A 28 -6.98 -17.39 -4.08
N ASP A 29 -7.59 -17.44 -5.27
CA ASP A 29 -8.78 -18.23 -5.62
C ASP A 29 -9.88 -18.20 -4.55
N GLU A 30 -10.36 -16.99 -4.22
CA GLU A 30 -11.54 -16.75 -3.36
C GLU A 30 -11.43 -17.21 -1.89
N LYS A 31 -10.31 -17.84 -1.49
CA LYS A 31 -10.11 -18.30 -0.10
C LYS A 31 -10.23 -17.16 0.91
N LEU A 32 -9.87 -15.95 0.51
CA LEU A 32 -10.00 -14.76 1.36
C LEU A 32 -11.44 -14.47 1.76
N LEU A 33 -12.36 -14.67 0.81
CA LEU A 33 -13.76 -14.37 0.97
C LEU A 33 -14.46 -15.38 1.87
N SER A 34 -13.88 -16.57 2.10
CA SER A 34 -14.50 -17.57 2.95
C SER A 34 -14.53 -17.14 4.41
N VAL A 35 -13.53 -16.38 4.88
CA VAL A 35 -13.50 -15.96 6.29
C VAL A 35 -14.59 -14.95 6.61
N PHE A 36 -14.89 -14.02 5.69
CA PHE A 36 -16.01 -13.09 5.87
C PHE A 36 -17.38 -13.78 5.81
N ARG A 37 -17.49 -14.96 5.16
CA ARG A 37 -18.74 -15.76 5.18
C ARG A 37 -19.02 -16.40 6.53
N GLU A 38 -18.04 -16.50 7.41
CA GLU A 38 -18.19 -17.10 8.74
C GLU A 38 -18.85 -16.14 9.75
N GLY A 39 -19.36 -15.00 9.28
CA GLY A 39 -20.15 -14.05 10.09
C GLY A 39 -19.28 -13.06 10.85
N VAL A 40 -18.13 -12.72 10.28
CA VAL A 40 -17.11 -11.97 10.99
C VAL A 40 -17.15 -10.49 10.62
N GLU A 41 -17.28 -9.62 11.63
CA GLU A 41 -17.31 -8.16 11.46
C GLU A 41 -15.89 -7.58 11.46
N TYR A 42 -15.59 -6.71 10.50
CA TYR A 42 -14.31 -6.01 10.35
C TYR A 42 -14.60 -4.51 10.18
N GLY A 43 -14.12 -3.68 11.10
CA GLY A 43 -14.50 -2.27 11.20
C GLY A 43 -13.77 -1.35 10.21
N ALA A 44 -12.56 -1.72 9.82
CA ALA A 44 -11.75 -0.97 8.86
C ALA A 44 -12.10 -1.29 7.40
N GLY A 45 -11.71 -0.40 6.48
CA GLY A 45 -11.86 -0.68 5.05
C GLY A 45 -10.93 -1.80 4.58
N ILE A 46 -11.35 -2.54 3.56
CA ILE A 46 -10.56 -3.59 2.94
C ILE A 46 -10.53 -3.46 1.43
N GLY A 47 -9.33 -3.56 0.86
CA GLY A 47 -9.07 -3.45 -0.58
C GLY A 47 -8.52 -4.73 -1.19
N PRO A 48 -9.33 -5.78 -1.38
CA PRO A 48 -8.88 -7.00 -2.04
C PRO A 48 -8.65 -6.74 -3.53
N GLY A 49 -7.43 -7.01 -4.00
CA GLY A 49 -7.06 -6.75 -5.38
C GLY A 49 -7.96 -7.49 -6.38
N VAL A 50 -8.53 -6.75 -7.33
CA VAL A 50 -9.41 -7.28 -8.39
C VAL A 50 -8.66 -7.63 -9.67
N TYR A 51 -7.37 -7.32 -9.71
CA TYR A 51 -6.52 -7.42 -10.90
C TYR A 51 -5.08 -7.80 -10.52
N ASP A 52 -4.59 -8.90 -11.10
CA ASP A 52 -3.20 -9.38 -10.99
C ASP A 52 -2.23 -8.50 -11.79
N ILE A 53 -1.52 -7.60 -11.11
CA ILE A 53 -0.52 -6.74 -11.75
C ILE A 53 0.76 -7.48 -12.15
N HIS A 54 0.97 -8.70 -11.65
CA HIS A 54 2.12 -9.52 -11.99
C HIS A 54 1.88 -10.39 -13.24
N SER A 55 0.68 -10.30 -13.84
CA SER A 55 0.33 -10.90 -15.12
C SER A 55 0.28 -9.82 -16.23
N PRO A 56 0.75 -10.11 -17.46
CA PRO A 56 0.58 -9.21 -18.60
C PRO A 56 -0.87 -9.17 -19.12
N ARG A 57 -1.78 -9.97 -18.54
CA ARG A 57 -3.20 -10.03 -18.94
C ARG A 57 -3.90 -8.70 -18.63
N ILE A 58 -4.77 -8.28 -19.55
CA ILE A 58 -5.70 -7.17 -19.34
C ILE A 58 -7.08 -7.80 -19.05
N PRO A 59 -7.55 -7.84 -17.79
CA PRO A 59 -8.87 -8.38 -17.47
C PRO A 59 -9.98 -7.52 -18.09
N SER A 60 -11.09 -8.15 -18.46
CA SER A 60 -12.24 -7.44 -19.01
C SER A 60 -13.04 -6.74 -17.91
N THR A 61 -13.91 -5.80 -18.31
CA THR A 61 -14.83 -5.13 -17.37
C THR A 61 -15.72 -6.14 -16.65
N GLU A 62 -16.19 -7.17 -17.35
CA GLU A 62 -17.09 -8.21 -16.84
C GLU A 62 -16.37 -9.11 -15.83
N GLU A 63 -15.12 -9.50 -16.11
CA GLU A 63 -14.30 -10.28 -15.17
C GLU A 63 -14.07 -9.51 -13.86
N ILE A 64 -13.73 -8.22 -13.96
CA ILE A 64 -13.55 -7.38 -12.78
C ILE A 64 -14.88 -7.24 -12.02
N ALA A 65 -15.98 -7.05 -12.74
CA ALA A 65 -17.29 -6.91 -12.12
C ALA A 65 -17.73 -8.19 -11.38
N ASP A 66 -17.47 -9.37 -11.95
CA ASP A 66 -17.72 -10.66 -11.29
C ASP A 66 -16.95 -10.77 -9.97
N ARG A 67 -15.65 -10.42 -9.98
CA ARG A 67 -14.82 -10.41 -8.77
C ARG A 67 -15.36 -9.47 -7.70
N VAL A 68 -15.76 -8.26 -8.07
CA VAL A 68 -16.33 -7.29 -7.12
C VAL A 68 -17.68 -7.78 -6.58
N ASN A 69 -18.55 -8.37 -7.40
CA ASN A 69 -19.82 -8.93 -6.93
C ASN A 69 -19.62 -10.09 -5.95
N LYS A 70 -18.60 -10.93 -6.17
CA LYS A 70 -18.22 -11.98 -5.21
C LYS A 70 -17.75 -11.42 -3.87
N MET A 71 -17.02 -10.31 -3.90
CA MET A 71 -16.61 -9.58 -2.68
C MET A 71 -17.83 -9.00 -1.97
N LEU A 72 -18.73 -8.34 -2.69
CA LEU A 72 -19.97 -7.77 -2.15
C LEU A 72 -20.97 -8.80 -1.60
N ALA A 73 -20.80 -10.08 -1.93
CA ALA A 73 -21.61 -11.15 -1.35
C ALA A 73 -21.21 -11.46 0.11
N VAL A 74 -20.06 -10.96 0.57
CA VAL A 74 -19.50 -11.29 1.89
C VAL A 74 -18.98 -10.05 2.64
N LEU A 75 -18.77 -8.93 1.96
CA LEU A 75 -18.32 -7.66 2.52
C LEU A 75 -19.37 -6.59 2.33
N ASP A 76 -19.49 -5.70 3.32
CA ASP A 76 -20.36 -4.54 3.20
C ASP A 76 -19.81 -3.52 2.18
N THR A 77 -20.75 -2.83 1.52
CA THR A 77 -20.42 -1.87 0.45
C THR A 77 -19.63 -0.65 0.94
N ASN A 78 -19.72 -0.30 2.23
CA ASN A 78 -19.05 0.85 2.84
C ASN A 78 -17.59 0.56 3.19
N ILE A 79 -17.21 -0.71 3.36
CA ILE A 79 -15.84 -1.12 3.69
C ILE A 79 -15.03 -1.58 2.47
N LEU A 80 -15.69 -1.92 1.35
CA LEU A 80 -15.02 -2.46 0.17
C LEU A 80 -14.36 -1.38 -0.72
N TRP A 81 -13.05 -1.51 -0.92
CA TRP A 81 -12.28 -0.73 -1.89
C TRP A 81 -11.90 -1.56 -3.12
N VAL A 82 -12.03 -0.95 -4.31
CA VAL A 82 -11.66 -1.60 -5.58
C VAL A 82 -10.29 -1.09 -6.04
N ASN A 83 -9.29 -1.97 -6.04
CA ASN A 83 -7.90 -1.67 -6.37
C ASN A 83 -7.21 -2.84 -7.11
N PRO A 84 -6.08 -2.61 -7.80
CA PRO A 84 -5.20 -3.70 -8.23
C PRO A 84 -4.52 -4.38 -7.03
N ASP A 85 -3.95 -5.57 -7.23
CA ASP A 85 -3.20 -6.32 -6.18
C ASP A 85 -2.04 -5.52 -5.59
N CYS A 86 -1.28 -4.81 -6.42
CA CYS A 86 -0.11 -4.04 -6.01
C CYS A 86 0.10 -2.82 -6.94
N GLY A 87 1.13 -2.02 -6.67
CA GLY A 87 1.54 -0.89 -7.49
C GLY A 87 1.87 -1.26 -8.94
N LEU A 88 1.65 -0.32 -9.86
CA LEU A 88 1.67 -0.54 -11.31
C LEU A 88 3.09 -0.58 -11.93
N LYS A 89 4.14 -0.49 -11.09
CA LYS A 89 5.56 -0.35 -11.46
C LYS A 89 6.05 -1.38 -12.47
N THR A 90 5.54 -2.61 -12.40
CA THR A 90 6.11 -3.74 -13.18
C THR A 90 5.52 -3.89 -14.58
N ARG A 91 4.56 -3.05 -15.00
CA ARG A 91 3.78 -3.22 -16.23
C ARG A 91 3.96 -2.08 -17.23
N LYS A 92 3.67 -2.35 -18.50
CA LYS A 92 3.72 -1.34 -19.57
C LYS A 92 2.45 -0.51 -19.60
N TYR A 93 2.55 0.74 -20.06
CA TYR A 93 1.39 1.63 -20.18
C TYR A 93 0.29 1.07 -21.09
N THR A 94 0.66 0.35 -22.14
CA THR A 94 -0.26 -0.33 -23.06
C THR A 94 -1.06 -1.44 -22.39
N GLU A 95 -0.60 -1.96 -21.25
CA GLU A 95 -1.28 -2.97 -20.43
C GLU A 95 -2.08 -2.29 -19.31
N VAL A 96 -1.44 -1.34 -18.60
CA VAL A 96 -2.01 -0.69 -17.41
C VAL A 96 -3.21 0.19 -17.75
N LYS A 97 -3.12 1.02 -18.80
CA LYS A 97 -4.18 1.96 -19.15
C LYS A 97 -5.52 1.27 -19.42
N PRO A 98 -5.61 0.27 -20.32
CA PRO A 98 -6.87 -0.42 -20.56
C PRO A 98 -7.35 -1.21 -19.33
N ALA A 99 -6.47 -1.83 -18.55
CA ALA A 99 -6.85 -2.54 -17.33
C ALA A 99 -7.53 -1.62 -16.31
N LEU A 100 -6.96 -0.43 -16.08
CA LEU A 100 -7.56 0.56 -15.18
C LEU A 100 -8.86 1.16 -15.74
N GLN A 101 -8.97 1.34 -17.07
CA GLN A 101 -10.23 1.77 -17.70
C GLN A 101 -11.34 0.73 -17.49
N ASN A 102 -11.03 -0.55 -17.63
CA ASN A 102 -11.97 -1.64 -17.37
C ASN A 102 -12.37 -1.68 -15.90
N MET A 103 -11.41 -1.54 -14.98
CA MET A 103 -11.67 -1.52 -13.53
C MET A 103 -12.59 -0.37 -13.12
N VAL A 104 -12.33 0.84 -13.63
CA VAL A 104 -13.18 2.02 -13.40
C VAL A 104 -14.58 1.81 -13.98
N SER A 105 -14.67 1.18 -15.16
CA SER A 105 -15.95 0.91 -15.82
C SER A 105 -16.79 -0.11 -15.03
N ALA A 106 -16.17 -1.19 -14.56
CA ALA A 106 -16.80 -2.22 -13.73
C ALA A 106 -17.34 -1.62 -12.42
N ALA A 107 -16.49 -0.86 -11.72
CA ALA A 107 -16.86 -0.24 -10.46
C ALA A 107 -17.94 0.84 -10.60
N LYS A 108 -18.09 1.47 -11.79
CA LYS A 108 -19.22 2.35 -12.09
C LYS A 108 -20.49 1.57 -12.35
N ALA A 109 -20.42 0.51 -13.15
CA ALA A 109 -21.58 -0.31 -13.48
C ALA A 109 -22.22 -0.90 -12.22
N ILE A 110 -21.41 -1.48 -11.32
CA ILE A 110 -21.87 -2.04 -10.05
C ILE A 110 -22.49 -0.97 -9.16
N ARG A 111 -21.87 0.21 -9.06
CA ARG A 111 -22.46 1.33 -8.30
C ARG A 111 -23.82 1.75 -8.83
N THR A 112 -23.98 1.83 -10.16
CA THR A 112 -25.29 2.12 -10.75
C THR A 112 -26.31 1.05 -10.35
N GLN A 113 -25.94 -0.23 -10.41
CA GLN A 113 -26.79 -1.35 -10.01
C GLN A 113 -27.20 -1.27 -8.53
N LEU A 114 -26.25 -0.97 -7.64
CA LEU A 114 -26.49 -0.80 -6.20
C LEU A 114 -27.34 0.45 -5.90
N ALA A 115 -27.10 1.57 -6.60
CA ALA A 115 -27.89 2.80 -6.44
C ALA A 115 -29.32 2.65 -6.96
N SER A 116 -29.55 1.83 -7.98
CA SER A 116 -30.91 1.44 -8.39
C SER A 116 -31.61 0.51 -7.39
N ALA A 117 -30.86 -0.11 -6.47
CA ALA A 117 -31.38 -0.99 -5.41
C ALA A 117 -31.52 -0.31 -4.03
N LYS A 118 -30.77 0.77 -3.76
CA LYS A 118 -30.85 1.56 -2.52
C LYS A 118 -30.63 3.06 -2.81
N ILE A 119 -31.58 3.90 -2.43
CA ILE A 119 -31.44 5.36 -2.43
C ILE A 119 -30.48 5.78 -1.29
N SER A 120 -29.45 6.55 -1.66
CA SER A 120 -28.58 7.45 -0.87
C SER A 120 -27.10 7.04 -0.61
N ARG A 121 -26.25 7.81 -1.30
CA ARG A 121 -24.94 8.43 -0.99
C ARG A 121 -23.66 7.59 -0.73
N GLY A 122 -22.63 7.94 -1.52
CA GLY A 122 -21.19 7.82 -1.21
C GLY A 122 -20.34 7.34 -2.41
N GLU A 123 -19.57 8.21 -3.07
CA GLU A 123 -18.75 7.86 -4.25
C GLU A 123 -17.23 8.00 -4.04
N CYS A 124 -16.45 7.00 -4.46
CA CYS A 124 -15.06 7.17 -4.90
C CYS A 124 -14.68 6.07 -5.92
N VAL A 125 -14.16 6.44 -7.09
CA VAL A 125 -13.29 5.67 -8.02
C VAL A 125 -13.05 6.55 -9.24
N LYS A 126 -11.80 6.99 -9.38
CA LYS A 126 -11.08 7.24 -10.64
C LYS A 126 -9.61 7.41 -10.26
N SER A 127 -8.84 6.32 -10.27
CA SER A 127 -7.40 6.42 -10.50
C SER A 127 -7.17 6.65 -12.00
N ILE A 128 -5.96 7.10 -12.35
CA ILE A 128 -5.43 7.51 -13.66
C ILE A 128 -5.49 9.03 -13.89
N LYS A 129 -4.32 9.67 -13.78
CA LYS A 129 -3.51 10.12 -14.92
C LYS A 129 -2.09 10.53 -14.44
N GLU A 130 -1.08 10.13 -15.22
CA GLU A 130 0.33 10.60 -15.20
C GLU A 130 1.34 10.15 -14.12
N GLU A 131 0.96 9.35 -13.12
CA GLU A 131 1.90 8.99 -12.03
C GLU A 131 3.05 8.01 -12.41
N ILE A 132 2.95 7.35 -13.58
CA ILE A 132 3.77 6.17 -13.90
C ILE A 132 5.08 6.51 -14.64
N LYS A 133 5.26 7.73 -15.17
CA LYS A 133 6.39 8.02 -16.07
C LYS A 133 7.75 8.22 -15.37
N LYS A 134 7.78 8.42 -14.04
CA LYS A 134 9.04 8.67 -13.29
C LYS A 134 9.34 7.67 -12.17
N ARG A 135 8.37 6.84 -11.75
CA ARG A 135 8.58 5.85 -10.67
C ARG A 135 9.13 4.55 -11.22
N ASN A 136 10.43 4.51 -11.49
CA ASN A 136 11.11 3.27 -11.90
C ASN A 136 11.21 2.26 -10.75
N ASP A 137 11.34 2.73 -9.50
CA ASP A 137 11.42 1.93 -8.28
C ASP A 137 10.83 2.70 -7.08
N MET A 138 10.09 2.00 -6.21
CA MET A 138 9.35 2.62 -5.10
C MET A 138 10.24 3.05 -3.93
N VAL A 139 11.52 2.67 -3.89
CA VAL A 139 12.48 3.15 -2.89
C VAL A 139 13.49 4.09 -3.53
N GLU A 140 13.95 3.81 -4.76
CA GLU A 140 14.83 4.72 -5.52
C GLU A 140 14.16 6.08 -5.72
N TYR A 141 12.87 6.11 -6.11
CA TYR A 141 12.14 7.36 -6.33
C TYR A 141 12.13 8.29 -5.11
N PHE A 142 11.89 7.74 -3.92
CA PHE A 142 11.88 8.56 -2.69
C PHE A 142 13.30 8.91 -2.27
N GLY A 143 14.23 7.96 -2.31
CA GLY A 143 15.62 8.20 -1.93
C GLY A 143 16.27 9.30 -2.78
N GLU A 144 15.95 9.42 -4.07
CA GLU A 144 16.48 10.48 -4.95
C GLU A 144 16.08 11.90 -4.51
N GLN A 145 15.04 11.99 -3.69
CA GLN A 145 14.46 13.25 -3.22
C GLN A 145 14.71 13.49 -1.73
N LEU A 146 15.37 12.57 -1.03
CA LEU A 146 15.71 12.66 0.39
C LEU A 146 17.19 13.01 0.57
N SER A 147 17.48 13.86 1.55
CA SER A 147 18.86 14.03 2.04
C SER A 147 19.31 12.78 2.79
N GLY A 148 20.63 12.54 2.86
CA GLY A 148 21.19 11.35 3.51
C GLY A 148 21.24 10.09 2.63
N PHE A 149 20.76 10.17 1.37
CA PHE A 149 20.80 9.08 0.39
C PHE A 149 21.85 9.29 -0.69
N ALA A 150 22.51 8.21 -1.10
CA ALA A 150 23.43 8.15 -2.22
C ALA A 150 23.07 6.99 -3.16
N PHE A 151 23.41 7.15 -4.45
CA PHE A 151 23.09 6.18 -5.50
C PHE A 151 24.35 5.76 -6.23
N THR A 152 24.48 4.45 -6.44
CA THR A 152 25.58 3.90 -7.21
C THR A 152 25.21 3.82 -8.69
N ALA A 153 26.22 3.88 -9.57
CA ALA A 153 26.04 3.58 -10.99
C ALA A 153 25.95 2.07 -11.25
N ASN A 154 26.75 1.26 -10.54
CA ASN A 154 26.95 -0.17 -10.83
C ASN A 154 26.85 -1.08 -9.59
N GLY A 155 26.30 -0.61 -8.46
CA GLY A 155 26.14 -1.40 -7.23
C GLY A 155 24.99 -2.41 -7.31
N TRP A 156 25.03 -3.29 -8.30
CA TRP A 156 24.02 -4.31 -8.53
C TRP A 156 24.19 -5.49 -7.57
N VAL A 157 23.06 -5.95 -7.02
CA VAL A 157 22.98 -7.13 -6.15
C VAL A 157 21.97 -8.10 -6.75
N GLN A 158 22.35 -9.37 -6.89
CA GLN A 158 21.43 -10.40 -7.36
C GLN A 158 20.29 -10.57 -6.36
N SER A 159 19.05 -10.59 -6.85
CA SER A 159 17.84 -10.77 -6.04
C SER A 159 17.19 -12.12 -6.31
N TYR A 160 16.74 -12.37 -7.54
CA TYR A 160 16.07 -13.63 -7.91
C TYR A 160 16.39 -14.05 -9.33
N GLY A 161 16.97 -15.25 -9.48
CA GLY A 161 17.43 -15.75 -10.79
C GLY A 161 18.44 -14.78 -11.40
N SER A 162 18.18 -14.29 -12.62
CA SER A 162 19.00 -13.28 -13.29
C SER A 162 18.59 -11.83 -12.99
N ARG A 163 17.60 -11.61 -12.12
CA ARG A 163 17.17 -10.26 -11.74
C ARG A 163 18.07 -9.70 -10.65
N CYS A 164 18.56 -8.49 -10.89
CA CYS A 164 19.35 -7.72 -9.94
C CYS A 164 18.58 -6.47 -9.50
N VAL A 165 18.90 -6.00 -8.30
CA VAL A 165 18.45 -4.73 -7.73
C VAL A 165 19.66 -3.82 -7.52
N LYS A 166 19.44 -2.52 -7.42
CA LYS A 166 20.48 -1.51 -7.13
C LYS A 166 20.04 -0.69 -5.92
N PRO A 167 20.22 -1.23 -4.69
CA PRO A 167 19.74 -0.59 -3.48
C PRO A 167 20.36 0.81 -3.30
N PRO A 168 19.60 1.82 -2.87
CA PRO A 168 20.16 3.09 -2.42
C PRO A 168 21.03 2.90 -1.18
N ILE A 169 21.91 3.86 -0.90
CA ILE A 169 22.77 3.84 0.30
C ILE A 169 22.36 5.00 1.21
N ILE A 170 21.98 4.70 2.45
CA ILE A 170 21.76 5.70 3.48
C ILE A 170 23.10 5.95 4.17
N TYR A 171 23.72 7.10 3.90
CA TYR A 171 25.05 7.44 4.39
C TYR A 171 25.06 8.46 5.52
N GLY A 172 23.94 9.14 5.76
CA GLY A 172 23.83 10.21 6.76
C GLY A 172 22.41 10.36 7.27
N ASP A 173 22.16 11.45 7.99
CA ASP A 173 20.83 11.74 8.53
C ASP A 173 19.83 12.02 7.41
N VAL A 174 18.64 11.43 7.56
CA VAL A 174 17.58 11.54 6.55
C VAL A 174 16.67 12.73 6.85
N SER A 175 16.45 13.57 5.83
CA SER A 175 15.48 14.66 5.88
C SER A 175 14.87 14.92 4.51
N ARG A 176 13.66 15.47 4.48
CA ARG A 176 12.96 15.84 3.23
C ARG A 176 13.20 17.33 2.91
N PRO A 177 14.03 17.68 1.91
CA PRO A 177 14.29 19.07 1.54
C PRO A 177 13.14 19.71 0.75
N ASN A 178 12.38 18.93 -0.03
CA ASN A 178 11.32 19.42 -0.91
C ASN A 178 10.17 18.40 -0.99
N PRO A 179 8.95 18.83 -1.35
CA PRO A 179 7.85 17.93 -1.67
C PRO A 179 8.18 16.94 -2.79
N MET A 180 7.81 15.67 -2.60
CA MET A 180 8.24 14.56 -3.44
C MET A 180 7.18 14.09 -4.44
N THR A 181 5.92 14.14 -4.05
CA THR A 181 4.77 13.53 -4.76
C THR A 181 3.60 14.47 -4.93
N VAL A 182 3.50 15.52 -4.10
CA VAL A 182 2.43 16.52 -4.10
C VAL A 182 2.08 17.00 -5.51
N PHE A 183 3.07 17.42 -6.31
CA PHE A 183 2.85 17.90 -7.67
C PHE A 183 2.06 16.89 -8.53
N TRP A 184 2.43 15.61 -8.46
CA TRP A 184 1.78 14.55 -9.24
C TRP A 184 0.38 14.27 -8.71
N SER A 185 0.24 14.16 -7.39
CA SER A 185 -1.03 13.87 -6.73
C SER A 185 -2.06 14.98 -7.00
N SER A 186 -1.69 16.24 -6.81
CA SER A 186 -2.56 17.39 -7.09
C SER A 186 -2.92 17.50 -8.57
N THR A 187 -1.97 17.23 -9.47
CA THR A 187 -2.23 17.18 -10.91
C THR A 187 -3.25 16.09 -11.24
N ALA A 188 -3.08 14.89 -10.70
CA ALA A 188 -4.03 13.79 -10.91
C ALA A 188 -5.41 14.10 -10.33
N GLN A 189 -5.48 14.66 -9.12
CA GLN A 189 -6.71 15.09 -8.47
C GLN A 189 -7.46 16.13 -9.33
N SER A 190 -6.76 17.09 -9.94
CA SER A 190 -7.41 18.10 -10.81
C SER A 190 -8.14 17.51 -12.02
N MET A 191 -7.78 16.30 -12.45
CA MET A 191 -8.38 15.61 -13.60
C MET A 191 -9.63 14.80 -13.22
N THR A 192 -10.00 14.78 -11.94
CA THR A 192 -11.14 14.02 -11.44
C THR A 192 -11.89 14.76 -10.32
N LYS A 193 -13.21 14.63 -10.28
CA LYS A 193 -14.02 15.16 -9.16
C LYS A 193 -14.08 14.21 -7.96
N ARG A 194 -13.50 13.02 -8.09
CA ARG A 194 -13.49 11.99 -7.05
C ARG A 194 -12.16 12.01 -6.31
N PRO A 195 -12.12 11.61 -5.04
CA PRO A 195 -10.87 11.52 -4.30
C PRO A 195 -9.82 10.70 -5.05
N MET A 196 -8.62 11.24 -5.16
CA MET A 196 -7.42 10.61 -5.69
C MET A 196 -6.59 10.12 -4.50
N LYS A 197 -6.02 8.93 -4.64
CA LYS A 197 -5.17 8.33 -3.61
C LYS A 197 -3.71 8.75 -3.79
N GLY A 198 -3.18 9.52 -2.83
CA GLY A 198 -1.74 9.77 -2.72
C GLY A 198 -1.00 8.47 -2.41
N MET A 199 0.15 8.25 -3.01
CA MET A 199 0.88 6.97 -2.92
C MET A 199 2.31 7.20 -2.43
N LEU A 200 2.62 6.69 -1.24
CA LEU A 200 3.90 6.77 -0.56
C LEU A 200 4.46 5.38 -0.26
N THR A 201 5.77 5.29 -0.14
CA THR A 201 6.45 4.11 0.42
C THR A 201 6.78 4.38 1.87
N GLY A 202 6.46 3.42 2.73
CA GLY A 202 6.63 3.54 4.17
C GLY A 202 8.10 3.49 4.62
N PRO A 203 8.39 4.00 5.82
CA PRO A 203 9.74 4.13 6.34
C PRO A 203 10.47 2.79 6.51
N VAL A 204 9.76 1.70 6.85
CA VAL A 204 10.38 0.38 7.06
C VAL A 204 10.84 -0.21 5.74
N THR A 205 10.05 -0.02 4.67
CA THR A 205 10.39 -0.46 3.31
C THR A 205 11.55 0.34 2.73
N ILE A 206 11.54 1.66 2.87
CA ILE A 206 12.66 2.50 2.46
C ILE A 206 13.95 2.07 3.18
N LEU A 207 13.87 1.78 4.50
CA LEU A 207 15.00 1.31 5.29
C LEU A 207 15.51 -0.07 4.84
N ASN A 208 14.61 -1.06 4.68
CA ASN A 208 14.99 -2.44 4.44
C ASN A 208 15.48 -2.71 3.02
N TRP A 209 15.01 -1.93 2.04
CA TRP A 209 15.45 -2.06 0.64
C TRP A 209 16.60 -1.11 0.29
N SER A 210 17.21 -0.46 1.29
CA SER A 210 18.43 0.32 1.17
C SER A 210 19.59 -0.33 1.93
N PHE A 211 20.82 -0.03 1.53
CA PHE A 211 21.98 -0.25 2.37
C PHE A 211 22.03 0.81 3.46
N VAL A 212 21.80 0.39 4.71
CA VAL A 212 21.68 1.28 5.86
C VAL A 212 23.03 1.46 6.54
N ARG A 213 23.35 2.69 6.95
CA ARG A 213 24.44 3.01 7.87
C ARG A 213 24.42 2.12 9.13
N ASN A 214 25.59 1.87 9.70
CA ASN A 214 25.78 0.93 10.83
C ASN A 214 26.39 1.60 12.07
N ASP A 215 26.50 2.92 12.08
CA ASP A 215 27.03 3.73 13.17
C ASP A 215 25.95 4.14 14.19
N GLN A 216 24.67 3.89 13.90
CA GLN A 216 23.54 4.10 14.82
C GLN A 216 22.53 2.95 14.72
N PRO A 217 21.64 2.78 15.72
CA PRO A 217 20.57 1.79 15.65
C PRO A 217 19.65 1.99 14.44
N ARG A 218 19.20 0.89 13.82
CA ARG A 218 18.30 0.93 12.65
C ARG A 218 17.02 1.74 12.90
N PHE A 219 16.47 1.67 14.11
CA PHE A 219 15.24 2.38 14.46
C PHE A 219 15.43 3.91 14.42
N GLU A 220 16.61 4.44 14.76
CA GLU A 220 16.87 5.88 14.69
C GLU A 220 16.82 6.37 13.24
N THR A 221 17.46 5.64 12.32
CA THR A 221 17.37 5.91 10.88
C THR A 221 15.93 5.78 10.38
N CYS A 222 15.18 4.79 10.88
CA CYS A 222 13.78 4.59 10.51
C CYS A 222 12.90 5.77 10.94
N TYR A 223 13.12 6.33 12.15
CA TYR A 223 12.40 7.50 12.63
C TYR A 223 12.71 8.76 11.80
N GLN A 224 13.96 8.94 11.36
CA GLN A 224 14.31 10.03 10.45
C GLN A 224 13.55 9.91 9.12
N ILE A 225 13.47 8.70 8.54
CA ILE A 225 12.67 8.45 7.33
C ILE A 225 11.18 8.71 7.63
N ALA A 226 10.67 8.24 8.78
CA ALA A 226 9.27 8.42 9.15
C ALA A 226 8.88 9.90 9.26
N LEU A 227 9.75 10.75 9.84
CA LEU A 227 9.55 12.20 9.88
C LEU A 227 9.56 12.81 8.47
N ALA A 228 10.46 12.36 7.60
CA ALA A 228 10.48 12.81 6.20
C ALA A 228 9.20 12.42 5.43
N ILE A 229 8.66 11.22 5.68
CA ILE A 229 7.38 10.78 5.10
C ILE A 229 6.21 11.54 5.73
N LYS A 230 6.24 11.82 7.04
CA LYS A 230 5.23 12.64 7.73
C LYS A 230 5.07 14.00 7.06
N ASP A 231 6.17 14.69 6.80
CA ASP A 231 6.14 16.00 6.13
C ASP A 231 5.50 15.92 4.73
N GLU A 232 5.70 14.81 4.02
CA GLU A 232 5.07 14.57 2.72
C GLU A 232 3.57 14.26 2.84
N VAL A 233 3.17 13.48 3.84
CA VAL A 233 1.77 13.19 4.16
C VAL A 233 1.01 14.49 4.47
N GLU A 234 1.59 15.35 5.32
CA GLU A 234 0.98 16.63 5.67
C GLU A 234 0.88 17.58 4.46
N ASP A 235 1.86 17.57 3.56
CA ASP A 235 1.78 18.38 2.34
C ASP A 235 0.78 17.84 1.32
N LEU A 236 0.59 16.51 1.26
CA LEU A 236 -0.49 15.90 0.48
C LEU A 236 -1.86 16.29 1.03
N GLU A 237 -2.06 16.22 2.34
CA GLU A 237 -3.31 16.64 2.98
C GLU A 237 -3.59 18.13 2.73
N LYS A 238 -2.60 19.02 2.90
CA LYS A 238 -2.73 20.46 2.58
C LYS A 238 -3.06 20.72 1.12
N ALA A 239 -2.79 19.78 0.23
CA ALA A 239 -3.08 19.86 -1.20
C ALA A 239 -4.40 19.15 -1.59
N ASP A 240 -5.29 18.95 -0.61
CA ASP A 240 -6.61 18.30 -0.75
C ASP A 240 -6.54 16.84 -1.23
N ILE A 241 -5.46 16.13 -0.88
CA ILE A 241 -5.32 14.68 -1.09
C ILE A 241 -5.63 13.96 0.22
N ASN A 242 -6.92 13.77 0.49
CA ASN A 242 -7.42 13.21 1.76
C ASN A 242 -7.52 11.68 1.80
N VAL A 243 -6.94 10.99 0.81
CA VAL A 243 -6.79 9.53 0.80
C VAL A 243 -5.33 9.25 0.52
N ILE A 244 -4.57 8.78 1.51
CA ILE A 244 -3.11 8.62 1.42
C ILE A 244 -2.75 7.18 1.73
N GLN A 245 -2.10 6.50 0.79
CA GLN A 245 -1.59 5.14 0.97
C GLN A 245 -0.10 5.17 1.29
N ILE A 246 0.29 4.48 2.37
CA ILE A 246 1.67 4.33 2.82
C ILE A 246 2.00 2.83 2.83
N ASP A 247 2.83 2.39 1.88
CA ASP A 247 3.07 0.97 1.61
C ASP A 247 4.25 0.40 2.38
N GLU A 248 4.01 -0.70 3.11
CA GLU A 248 5.03 -1.41 3.88
C GLU A 248 5.27 -2.84 3.38
N ALA A 249 5.77 -2.95 2.16
CA ALA A 249 6.07 -4.22 1.51
C ALA A 249 7.19 -5.02 2.23
N ALA A 250 8.12 -4.34 2.91
CA ALA A 250 9.27 -4.98 3.54
C ALA A 250 9.14 -5.18 5.06
N LEU A 251 7.95 -4.97 5.65
CA LEU A 251 7.75 -5.13 7.10
C LEU A 251 8.05 -6.57 7.54
N ARG A 252 7.54 -7.58 6.83
CA ARG A 252 7.86 -8.98 7.12
C ARG A 252 9.27 -9.36 6.69
N GLU A 253 9.77 -8.80 5.59
CA GLU A 253 11.12 -9.08 5.10
C GLU A 253 12.19 -8.64 6.11
N GLY A 254 11.92 -7.57 6.86
CA GLY A 254 12.80 -7.09 7.93
C GLY A 254 12.68 -7.83 9.25
N LEU A 255 11.71 -8.75 9.40
CA LEU A 255 11.49 -9.45 10.66
C LEU A 255 12.72 -10.32 11.01
N PRO A 256 13.30 -10.19 12.22
CA PRO A 256 14.44 -11.00 12.62
C PRO A 256 14.14 -12.49 12.54
N LEU A 257 15.16 -13.33 12.30
CA LEU A 257 14.96 -14.79 12.25
C LEU A 257 14.60 -15.38 13.62
N ARG A 258 14.99 -14.72 14.70
CA ARG A 258 14.75 -15.18 16.08
C ARG A 258 13.47 -14.55 16.61
N LYS A 259 12.50 -15.40 16.99
CA LYS A 259 11.22 -14.96 17.58
C LYS A 259 11.38 -14.01 18.77
N ALA A 260 12.41 -14.22 19.61
CA ALA A 260 12.69 -13.36 20.76
C ALA A 260 13.00 -11.89 20.37
N GLU A 261 13.41 -11.64 19.13
CA GLU A 261 13.76 -10.29 18.63
C GLU A 261 12.59 -9.64 17.86
N HIS A 262 11.50 -10.39 17.57
CA HIS A 262 10.36 -9.88 16.81
C HIS A 262 9.68 -8.71 17.51
N ALA A 263 9.40 -8.82 18.81
CA ALA A 263 8.66 -7.80 19.55
C ALA A 263 9.37 -6.44 19.51
N PHE A 264 10.71 -6.45 19.67
CA PHE A 264 11.50 -5.24 19.57
C PHE A 264 11.46 -4.64 18.15
N TYR A 265 11.64 -5.47 17.12
CA TYR A 265 11.55 -5.05 15.72
C TYR A 265 10.21 -4.40 15.39
N LEU A 266 9.13 -5.12 15.71
CA LEU A 266 7.77 -4.72 15.39
C LEU A 266 7.37 -3.44 16.14
N ASN A 267 7.81 -3.28 17.39
CA ASN A 267 7.50 -2.08 18.17
C ASN A 267 8.00 -0.80 17.48
N TRP A 268 9.28 -0.74 17.09
CA TRP A 268 9.77 0.45 16.40
C TRP A 268 9.28 0.55 14.96
N ALA A 269 9.05 -0.57 14.26
CA ALA A 269 8.53 -0.56 12.89
C ALA A 269 7.12 0.05 12.82
N VAL A 270 6.23 -0.37 13.74
CA VAL A 270 4.89 0.19 13.90
C VAL A 270 4.96 1.64 14.35
N HIS A 271 5.83 1.95 15.32
CA HIS A 271 5.99 3.34 15.76
C HIS A 271 6.42 4.27 14.61
N SER A 272 7.37 3.83 13.78
CA SER A 272 7.77 4.55 12.56
C SER A 272 6.59 4.78 11.62
N PHE A 273 5.74 3.77 11.40
CA PHE A 273 4.55 3.96 10.58
C PHE A 273 3.59 5.00 11.17
N ARG A 274 3.28 4.93 12.46
CA ARG A 274 2.38 5.89 13.14
C ARG A 274 2.91 7.33 13.11
N ILE A 275 4.23 7.52 13.22
CA ILE A 275 4.85 8.85 13.05
C ILE A 275 4.46 9.49 11.73
N THR A 276 4.31 8.70 10.65
CA THR A 276 4.01 9.24 9.30
C THR A 276 2.65 9.94 9.20
N ASN A 277 1.70 9.62 10.09
CA ASN A 277 0.32 10.07 9.94
C ASN A 277 -0.32 10.67 11.19
N VAL A 278 0.36 10.71 12.34
CA VAL A 278 -0.18 11.27 13.60
C VAL A 278 -0.68 12.72 13.54
N GLY A 279 -0.32 13.48 12.50
CA GLY A 279 -0.70 14.90 12.32
C GLY A 279 -1.89 15.14 11.39
N VAL A 280 -2.42 14.12 10.72
CA VAL A 280 -3.53 14.29 9.76
C VAL A 280 -4.86 14.50 10.49
N GLN A 281 -5.82 15.13 9.80
CA GLN A 281 -7.18 15.29 10.31
C GLN A 281 -7.95 13.97 10.28
N ASP A 282 -8.93 13.79 11.17
CA ASP A 282 -9.83 12.63 11.19
C ASP A 282 -10.60 12.41 9.87
N THR A 283 -10.69 13.45 9.03
CA THR A 283 -11.31 13.37 7.70
C THR A 283 -10.40 12.80 6.62
N THR A 284 -9.10 12.63 6.90
CA THR A 284 -8.10 12.10 5.98
C THR A 284 -7.90 10.62 6.24
N GLN A 285 -8.07 9.81 5.19
CA GLN A 285 -7.96 8.35 5.29
C GLN A 285 -6.54 7.89 4.99
N ILE A 286 -5.97 7.13 5.92
CA ILE A 286 -4.69 6.45 5.80
C ILE A 286 -4.92 5.02 5.37
N HIS A 287 -4.43 4.69 4.19
CA HIS A 287 -4.43 3.34 3.67
C HIS A 287 -3.03 2.75 3.83
N THR A 288 -2.95 1.43 3.98
CA THR A 288 -1.68 0.73 3.81
C THR A 288 -1.85 -0.50 2.93
N HIS A 289 -0.85 -0.77 2.11
CA HIS A 289 -0.71 -2.05 1.43
C HIS A 289 0.50 -2.78 1.97
N MET A 290 0.33 -4.08 2.19
CA MET A 290 1.44 -4.96 2.50
C MET A 290 1.35 -6.23 1.64
N CYS A 291 2.44 -6.54 0.95
CA CYS A 291 2.50 -7.63 -0.02
C CYS A 291 2.65 -8.99 0.69
N TYR A 292 1.54 -9.69 0.95
CA TYR A 292 1.59 -11.04 1.53
C TYR A 292 0.62 -12.02 0.85
N SER A 293 1.11 -13.24 0.62
CA SER A 293 0.43 -14.24 -0.21
C SER A 293 -0.52 -15.19 0.54
N ASN A 294 -0.75 -15.04 1.85
CA ASN A 294 -1.71 -15.91 2.54
C ASN A 294 -2.45 -15.22 3.70
N PHE A 295 -3.39 -14.35 3.34
CA PHE A 295 -4.22 -13.61 4.31
C PHE A 295 -5.28 -14.49 5.00
N ASN A 296 -5.58 -15.69 4.51
CA ASN A 296 -6.52 -16.61 5.18
C ASN A 296 -6.03 -17.05 6.55
N ASP A 297 -4.71 -17.19 6.70
CA ASP A 297 -4.12 -17.73 7.92
C ASP A 297 -4.21 -16.73 9.09
N ILE A 298 -4.51 -15.45 8.82
CA ILE A 298 -4.35 -14.34 9.78
C ILE A 298 -5.62 -13.52 10.03
N ILE A 299 -6.64 -13.64 9.19
CA ILE A 299 -7.81 -12.78 9.22
C ILE A 299 -8.64 -12.99 10.51
N HIS A 300 -8.71 -14.21 11.03
CA HIS A 300 -9.26 -14.46 12.37
C HIS A 300 -8.51 -13.69 13.46
N SER A 301 -7.18 -13.69 13.39
CA SER A 301 -6.35 -12.93 14.33
C SER A 301 -6.62 -11.43 14.20
N ILE A 302 -6.83 -10.90 12.98
CA ILE A 302 -7.20 -9.49 12.77
C ILE A 302 -8.50 -9.14 13.49
N ILE A 303 -9.50 -9.97 13.29
CA ILE A 303 -10.86 -9.74 13.79
C ILE A 303 -10.91 -9.79 15.32
N ASP A 304 -10.26 -10.79 15.93
CA ASP A 304 -10.30 -10.99 17.40
C ASP A 304 -9.72 -9.78 18.17
N MET A 305 -9.06 -8.86 17.46
CA MET A 305 -8.46 -7.65 18.00
C MET A 305 -9.28 -6.37 17.74
N ASP A 306 -10.26 -6.42 16.84
CA ASP A 306 -11.18 -5.31 16.51
C ASP A 306 -12.47 -5.37 17.37
N LEU A 307 -12.55 -6.31 18.32
CA LEU A 307 -13.59 -6.52 19.34
C LEU A 307 -13.12 -6.05 20.74
#